data_AF-A0A9D8SBJ4-F1
#
_entry.id   AF-A0A9D8SBJ4-F1
#
_cell.length_a   1.000
_cell.length_b   1.000
_cell.length_c   1.000
_cell.angle_alpha   90.00
_cell.angle_beta   90.00
_cell.angle_gamma   90.00
#
_symmetry.space_group_name_H-M   'P 1'
#
loop_
_entity.id
_entity.type
_entity.pdbx_description
1 polymer ?
#
loop_
_entity_poly.entity_id
_entity_poly.type
_entity_poly.pdbx_seq_one_letter_code
_entity_poly.pdbx_strand_id
1 'polypeptide(L)' 'DIIAFSRTYEGKNIWFIGNPKNEPHTVNISIGISMNAEKVVVSGVEQKSENLFEFEPYGFIIIRD' A
#
# COMPACT_ATOMS: atom_id res chain seq x y z
N ASP A 1 -11.63 6.57 0.63
CA ASP A 1 -11.85 5.92 -0.69
C ASP A 1 -11.04 4.67 -0.94
N ILE A 2 -9.99 4.42 -0.16
CA ILE A 2 -9.14 3.22 -0.23
C ILE A 2 -9.60 2.18 0.79
N ILE A 3 -9.34 0.91 0.49
CA ILE A 3 -9.43 -0.20 1.45
C ILE A 3 -8.04 -0.45 2.00
N ALA A 4 -7.90 -0.44 3.32
CA ALA A 4 -6.66 -0.79 3.99
C ALA A 4 -6.93 -1.71 5.17
N PHE A 5 -6.10 -2.73 5.34
CA PHE A 5 -6.10 -3.61 6.51
C PHE A 5 -4.70 -4.16 6.75
N SER A 6 -4.45 -4.63 7.97
CA SER A 6 -3.19 -5.24 8.35
C SER A 6 -3.39 -6.58 9.04
N ARG A 7 -2.36 -7.41 9.00
CA ARG A 7 -2.29 -8.65 9.75
C ARG A 7 -0.85 -8.89 10.20
N THR A 8 -0.69 -9.37 11.42
CA THR A 8 0.60 -9.89 11.90
C THR A 8 0.64 -11.40 11.69
N TYR A 9 1.70 -11.90 11.06
CA TYR A 9 1.94 -13.32 10.82
C TYR A 9 3.42 -13.63 11.07
N GLU A 10 3.71 -14.63 11.91
CA GLU A 10 5.09 -15.00 12.30
C GLU A 10 5.94 -13.81 12.79
N GLY A 11 5.32 -12.88 13.52
CA GLY A 11 5.98 -11.66 14.03
C GLY A 11 6.22 -10.57 12.99
N LYS A 12 5.83 -10.79 11.73
CA LYS A 12 5.91 -9.80 10.65
C LYS A 12 4.58 -9.08 10.47
N ASN A 13 4.64 -7.77 10.24
CA ASN A 13 3.46 -6.98 9.92
C ASN A 13 3.27 -6.93 8.40
N ILE A 14 2.06 -7.24 7.95
CA ILE A 14 1.66 -7.20 6.54
C ILE A 14 0.52 -6.20 6.42
N TRP A 15 0.65 -5.25 5.51
CA TRP A 15 -0.38 -4.27 5.17
C TRP A 15 -0.84 -4.48 3.75
N PHE A 16 -2.16 -4.50 3.56
CA PHE A 16 -2.81 -4.42 2.26
C PHE A 16 -3.44 -3.04 2.12
N ILE A 17 -3.23 -2.40 0.98
CA ILE A 17 -3.80 -1.10 0.65
C ILE A 17 -4.24 -1.18 -0.81
N GLY A 18 -5.51 -0.88 -1.11
CA GLY A 18 -6.04 -1.01 -2.46
C GLY A 18 -7.15 -0.01 -2.77
N ASN A 19 -7.22 0.38 -4.03
CA ASN A 19 -8.23 1.28 -4.56
C ASN A 19 -9.46 0.50 -5.04
N PRO A 20 -10.59 0.47 -4.32
CA PRO A 20 -11.79 -0.25 -4.76
C PRO A 20 -12.56 0.49 -5.87
N LYS A 21 -12.11 1.66 -6.32
CA LYS A 21 -12.83 2.52 -7.25
C LYS A 21 -12.40 2.27 -8.70
N ASN A 22 -13.28 2.62 -9.63
CA ASN A 22 -13.01 2.60 -11.07
C ASN A 22 -12.36 3.91 -11.57
N GLU A 23 -11.58 4.58 -10.73
CA GLU A 23 -10.90 5.84 -11.04
C GLU A 23 -9.55 5.89 -10.31
N PRO A 24 -8.53 6.57 -10.85
CA PRO A 24 -7.25 6.71 -10.15
C PRO A 24 -7.40 7.43 -8.82
N HIS A 25 -6.57 7.06 -7.83
CA HIS A 25 -6.61 7.66 -6.51
C HIS A 25 -5.22 7.81 -5.90
N THR A 26 -4.92 9.00 -5.41
CA THR A 26 -3.63 9.32 -4.79
C THR A 26 -3.75 9.29 -3.27
N VAL A 27 -2.83 8.56 -2.62
CA VAL A 27 -2.89 8.23 -1.20
C VAL A 27 -1.57 8.59 -0.55
N ASN A 28 -1.64 9.30 0.58
CA ASN A 28 -0.51 9.46 1.46
C ASN A 28 -0.53 8.33 2.51
N ILE A 29 0.44 7.41 2.41
CA ILE A 29 0.58 6.24 3.26
C ILE A 29 1.63 6.57 4.31
N SER A 30 1.19 7.14 5.44
CA SER A 30 2.02 7.50 6.59
C SER A 30 2.07 6.37 7.63
N ILE A 31 2.20 5.13 7.19
CA ILE A 31 2.31 4.02 8.13
C ILE A 31 3.71 4.11 8.74
N GLY A 32 3.85 3.81 10.03
CA GLY A 32 5.16 3.61 10.70
C GLY A 32 5.90 2.37 10.16
N ILE A 33 5.84 2.16 8.85
CA ILE A 33 6.61 1.21 8.08
C ILE A 33 8.07 1.58 8.33
N SER A 34 8.77 0.68 9.02
CA SER A 34 10.21 0.71 9.19
C SER A 34 10.90 1.07 7.87
N MET A 35 11.99 1.84 7.91
CA MET A 35 12.81 2.15 6.71
C MET A 35 13.28 0.89 5.95
N ASN A 36 13.17 -0.29 6.58
CA ASN A 36 13.55 -1.59 6.03
C ASN A 36 12.39 -2.40 5.42
N ALA A 37 11.17 -1.88 5.37
CA ALA A 37 10.04 -2.67 4.90
C ALA A 37 10.15 -2.99 3.40
N GLU A 38 9.99 -4.26 3.09
CA GLU A 38 10.01 -4.76 1.73
C GLU A 38 8.62 -4.58 1.10
N LYS A 39 8.58 -3.93 -0.07
CA LYS A 39 7.37 -3.90 -0.91
C LYS A 39 7.28 -5.24 -1.62
N VAL A 40 6.25 -6.02 -1.30
CA VAL A 40 6.19 -7.43 -1.71
C VAL A 40 5.40 -7.61 -3.01
N VAL A 41 4.30 -6.88 -3.17
CA VAL A 41 3.43 -7.01 -4.36
C VAL A 41 2.87 -5.64 -4.73
N VAL A 42 3.00 -5.27 -6.00
CA VAL A 42 2.50 -3.99 -6.54
C VAL A 42 1.74 -4.30 -7.83
N SER A 43 0.48 -3.85 -7.92
CA SER A 43 -0.32 -3.93 -9.15
C SER A 43 -1.03 -2.61 -9.36
N GLY A 44 -0.73 -1.91 -10.45
CA GLY A 44 -1.35 -0.62 -10.76
C GLY A 44 -1.11 0.44 -9.67
N VAL A 45 0.12 0.51 -9.14
CA VAL A 45 0.50 1.54 -8.15
C VAL A 45 1.85 2.13 -8.53
N GLU A 46 1.90 3.46 -8.59
CA GLU A 46 3.12 4.23 -8.81
C GLU A 46 3.47 5.02 -7.54
N GLN A 47 4.71 4.88 -7.06
CA GLN A 47 5.18 5.70 -5.95
C GLN A 47 5.68 7.06 -6.47
N LYS A 48 5.01 8.15 -6.07
CA LYS A 48 5.36 9.52 -6.47
C LYS A 48 6.38 10.16 -5.50
N SER A 49 6.33 9.81 -4.22
CA SER A 49 7.32 10.21 -3.21
C SER A 49 7.38 9.18 -2.08
N GLU A 50 8.20 9.40 -1.05
CA GLU A 50 8.41 8.47 0.08
C GLU A 50 7.09 7.88 0.60
N ASN A 51 6.11 8.73 0.89
CA ASN A 51 4.81 8.34 1.43
C ASN A 51 3.65 8.56 0.45
N LEU A 52 3.89 9.02 -0.78
CA LEU A 52 2.82 9.35 -1.74
C LEU A 52 2.75 8.31 -2.84
N PHE A 53 1.57 7.71 -3.01
CA PHE A 53 1.31 6.64 -3.96
C PHE A 53 0.09 6.96 -4.80
N GLU A 54 0.17 6.74 -6.10
CA GLU A 54 -0.93 6.85 -7.04
C GLU A 54 -1.38 5.46 -7.44
N PHE A 55 -2.65 5.14 -7.19
CA PHE A 55 -3.27 3.87 -7.51
C PHE A 55 -4.11 4.04 -8.77
N GLU A 56 -3.92 3.17 -9.75
CA GLU A 56 -4.86 2.96 -10.84
C GLU A 56 -6.21 2.46 -10.32
N PRO A 57 -7.28 2.49 -11.15
CA PRO A 57 -8.52 1.76 -10.85
C PRO A 57 -8.24 0.32 -10.42
N TYR A 58 -8.74 -0.11 -9.27
CA TYR A 58 -8.52 -1.46 -8.71
C TYR A 58 -7.06 -1.82 -8.37
N GLY A 59 -6.14 -0.85 -8.42
CA GLY A 59 -4.75 -1.04 -8.05
C GLY A 59 -4.57 -1.36 -6.56
N PHE A 60 -3.51 -2.09 -6.21
CA PHE A 60 -3.20 -2.43 -4.82
C PHE A 60 -1.70 -2.60 -4.58
N ILE A 61 -1.31 -2.43 -3.32
CA ILE A 61 0.04 -2.67 -2.82
C ILE A 61 -0.02 -3.51 -1.54
N ILE A 62 0.93 -4.43 -1.41
CA ILE A 62 1.19 -5.19 -0.18
C ILE A 62 2.57 -4.80 0.33
N ILE A 63 2.62 -4.36 1.59
CA ILE A 63 3.85 -3.95 2.27
C ILE A 63 4.09 -4.91 3.41
N ARG A 64 5.34 -5.35 3.60
CA ARG A 64 5.75 -6.23 4.69
C ARG A 64 6.93 -5.62 5.44
N ASP A 65 6.82 -5.59 6.77
CA ASP A 65 7.95 -5.42 7.70
C ASP A 65 8.76 -6.72 7.80
#